data_AF-A0A350IC43-F1
#
_entry.id   AF-A0A350IC43-F1
#
_cell.length_a   1.000
_cell.length_b   1.000
_cell.length_c   1.000
_cell.angle_alpha   90.00
_cell.angle_beta   90.00
_cell.angle_gamma   90.00
#
_symmetry.space_group_name_H-M   'P 1'
#
loop_
_entity.id
_entity.type
_entity.pdbx_description
1 polymer ?
#
loop_
_entity_poly.entity_id
_entity_poly.type
_entity_poly.pdbx_seq_one_letter_code
_entity_poly.pdbx_strand_id
1 'polypeptide(L)'
;MKKSILNAINSINSTDEMNEVIELIKIKQKQLRAIKAQGVKSSLFVGVQVKLNSKNGVEFGEVTKINRSKAVVRIDGKLWNCPLGMLEVA
;
A
#
# COMPACT_ATOMS: atom_id res chain seq x y z
N MET A 1 -3.58 22.23 8.89
CA MET A 1 -4.19 21.15 9.72
C MET A 1 -5.61 21.56 10.07
N LYS A 2 -6.61 20.68 9.99
CA LYS A 2 -7.98 21.05 10.41
C LYS A 2 -7.95 21.39 11.91
N LYS A 3 -8.45 22.57 12.32
CA LYS A 3 -8.40 23.06 13.71
C LYS A 3 -8.98 22.05 14.72
N SER A 4 -9.98 21.26 14.32
CA SER A 4 -10.59 20.23 15.16
C SER A 4 -9.62 19.09 15.55
N ILE A 5 -8.72 18.69 14.65
CA ILE A 5 -7.76 17.61 14.90
C ILE A 5 -6.70 18.08 15.91
N LEU A 6 -6.25 19.33 15.77
CA LEU A 6 -5.29 19.92 16.70
C LEU A 6 -5.89 20.03 18.12
N ASN A 7 -7.15 20.46 18.22
CA ASN A 7 -7.83 20.55 19.51
C ASN A 7 -7.99 19.17 20.18
N ALA A 8 -8.26 18.10 19.41
CA ALA A 8 -8.38 16.74 19.93
C ALA A 8 -7.04 16.14 20.38
N ILE A 9 -5.92 16.52 19.73
CA ILE A 9 -4.58 16.13 20.20
C ILE A 9 -4.24 16.87 21.50
N ASN A 10 -4.56 18.16 21.57
CA ASN A 10 -4.28 18.99 22.75
C ASN A 10 -5.14 18.61 23.98
N SER A 11 -6.25 17.89 23.80
CA SER A 11 -7.08 17.41 24.91
C SER A 11 -6.53 16.15 25.60
N ILE A 12 -5.53 15.49 25.03
CA ILE A 12 -4.88 14.31 25.62
C ILE A 12 -4.07 14.78 26.83
N ASN A 13 -4.42 14.31 28.02
CA ASN A 13 -3.86 14.83 29.27
C ASN A 13 -3.06 13.79 30.08
N SER A 14 -3.03 12.54 29.63
CA SER A 14 -2.29 11.45 30.27
C SER A 14 -1.47 10.63 29.28
N THR A 15 -0.42 9.98 29.80
CA THR A 15 0.42 9.07 29.00
C THR A 15 -0.36 7.82 28.58
N ASP A 16 -1.33 7.38 29.37
CA ASP A 16 -2.18 6.22 29.05
C ASP A 16 -3.10 6.52 27.86
N GLU A 17 -3.80 7.66 27.89
CA GLU A 17 -4.61 8.14 26.75
C GLU A 17 -3.75 8.32 25.48
N MET A 18 -2.53 8.83 25.63
CA MET A 18 -1.60 8.96 24.50
C MET A 18 -1.26 7.60 23.87
N ASN A 19 -0.99 6.58 24.69
CA ASN A 19 -0.68 5.24 24.21
C ASN A 19 -1.88 4.58 23.51
N GLU A 20 -3.10 4.76 24.03
CA GLU A 20 -4.32 4.29 23.36
C GLU A 20 -4.52 4.95 22.00
N VAL A 21 -4.33 6.27 21.92
CA VAL A 21 -4.41 7.01 20.64
C VAL A 21 -3.37 6.50 19.64
N ILE A 22 -2.14 6.22 20.10
CA ILE A 22 -1.09 5.63 19.25
C ILE A 22 -1.53 4.26 18.70
N GLU A 23 -2.09 3.39 19.53
CA GLU A 23 -2.58 2.08 19.09
C GLU A 23 -3.72 2.21 18.08
N LEU A 24 -4.69 3.10 18.33
CA LEU A 24 -5.77 3.38 17.39
C LEU A 24 -5.24 3.90 16.05
N ILE A 25 -4.23 4.77 16.07
CA ILE A 25 -3.56 5.25 14.84
C ILE A 25 -2.88 4.09 14.10
N LYS A 26 -2.17 3.20 14.79
CA LYS A 26 -1.53 2.01 14.16
C LYS A 26 -2.58 1.10 13.52
N ILE A 27 -3.70 0.85 14.20
CA ILE A 27 -4.82 0.08 13.66
C ILE A 27 -5.35 0.74 12.38
N LYS A 28 -5.60 2.06 12.41
CA LYS A 28 -6.11 2.78 11.25
C LYS A 28 -5.12 2.77 10.08
N GLN A 29 -3.83 2.93 10.35
CA GLN A 29 -2.78 2.79 9.33
C GLN A 29 -2.79 1.41 8.69
N LYS A 30 -2.92 0.33 9.48
CA LYS A 30 -3.02 -1.04 8.96
C LYS A 30 -4.24 -1.22 8.07
N GLN A 31 -5.40 -0.69 8.49
CA GLN A 31 -6.63 -0.72 7.68
C GLN A 31 -6.46 0.02 6.35
N LEU A 32 -5.90 1.24 6.37
CA LEU A 32 -5.68 2.03 5.15
C LEU A 32 -4.74 1.32 4.17
N ARG A 33 -3.67 0.68 4.68
CA ARG A 33 -2.77 -0.14 3.86
C ARG A 33 -3.49 -1.33 3.22
N ALA A 34 -4.35 -2.01 3.99
CA ALA A 34 -5.15 -3.13 3.49
C ALA A 34 -6.13 -2.69 2.39
N ILE A 35 -6.82 -1.55 2.57
CA ILE A 35 -7.73 -0.99 1.57
C ILE A 35 -6.96 -0.65 0.29
N LYS A 36 -5.80 0.02 0.38
CA LYS A 36 -4.97 0.33 -0.78
C LYS A 36 -4.54 -0.93 -1.52
N ALA A 37 -4.07 -1.95 -0.79
CA ALA A 37 -3.68 -3.22 -1.38
C ALA A 37 -4.85 -3.96 -2.05
N GLN A 38 -6.05 -3.89 -1.47
CA GLN A 38 -7.26 -4.48 -2.04
C GLN A 38 -7.69 -3.76 -3.32
N GLY A 39 -7.63 -2.42 -3.35
CA GLY A 39 -7.94 -1.63 -4.54
C GLY A 39 -7.00 -1.93 -5.71
N VAL A 40 -5.70 -2.06 -5.42
CA VAL A 40 -4.72 -2.51 -6.42
C VAL A 40 -5.00 -3.95 -6.86
N LYS A 41 -5.34 -4.85 -5.93
CA LYS A 41 -5.66 -6.24 -6.28
C LYS A 41 -6.89 -6.35 -7.19
N SER A 42 -7.90 -5.51 -7.02
CA SER A 42 -9.08 -5.49 -7.90
C SER A 42 -8.80 -5.01 -9.31
N SER A 43 -7.74 -4.22 -9.52
CA SER A 43 -7.36 -3.74 -10.86
C SER A 43 -6.33 -4.62 -11.56
N LEU A 44 -5.71 -5.57 -10.84
CA LEU A 44 -4.71 -6.47 -11.40
C LEU A 44 -5.34 -7.76 -11.94
N PHE A 45 -5.10 -8.04 -13.22
CA PHE A 45 -5.41 -9.30 -13.87
C PHE A 45 -4.21 -9.80 -14.68
N VAL A 46 -4.17 -11.11 -14.97
CA VAL A 46 -3.08 -11.69 -15.78
C VAL A 46 -3.16 -11.11 -17.19
N GLY A 47 -2.03 -10.61 -17.70
CA GLY A 47 -1.91 -9.92 -18.98
C GLY A 47 -1.96 -8.39 -18.90
N VAL A 48 -2.25 -7.80 -17.73
CA VAL A 48 -2.27 -6.34 -17.59
C VAL A 48 -0.85 -5.77 -17.53
N GLN A 49 -0.65 -4.61 -18.17
CA GLN A 49 0.57 -3.83 -17.97
C GLN A 49 0.52 -3.12 -16.63
N VAL A 50 1.62 -3.22 -15.90
CA VAL A 50 1.82 -2.60 -14.60
C VAL A 50 3.08 -1.76 -14.62
N LYS A 51 2.97 -0.62 -13.95
CA LYS A 51 4.06 0.25 -13.57
C LYS A 51 4.55 -0.14 -12.17
N LEU A 52 5.85 -0.21 -11.99
CA LEU A 52 6.50 -0.46 -10.71
C LEU A 52 7.66 0.50 -10.48
N ASN A 53 7.78 1.03 -9.26
CA ASN A 53 8.90 1.88 -8.88
C ASN A 53 10.03 1.04 -8.31
N SER A 54 11.03 0.71 -9.12
CA SER A 54 12.25 0.03 -8.69
C SER A 54 13.26 1.02 -8.08
N LYS A 55 14.37 0.51 -7.54
CA LYS A 55 15.48 1.36 -7.06
C LYS A 55 16.09 2.21 -8.19
N ASN A 56 15.97 1.76 -9.44
CA ASN A 56 16.57 2.40 -10.61
C ASN A 56 15.59 3.32 -11.35
N GLY A 57 14.34 3.41 -10.89
CA GLY A 57 13.33 4.28 -11.48
C GLY A 57 12.01 3.57 -11.70
N VAL A 58 11.21 4.14 -12.60
CA VAL A 58 9.94 3.56 -13.03
C VAL A 58 10.21 2.49 -14.07
N GLU A 59 9.76 1.27 -13.82
CA GLU A 59 9.80 0.16 -14.77
C GLU A 59 8.38 -0.23 -15.16
N PHE A 60 8.23 -0.78 -16.36
CA PHE A 60 6.96 -1.28 -16.89
C PHE A 60 7.09 -2.78 -17.15
N GLY A 61 6.04 -3.53 -16.83
CA GLY A 61 6.02 -4.96 -17.08
C GLY A 61 4.62 -5.51 -17.21
N GLU A 62 4.51 -6.79 -17.54
CA GLU A 62 3.24 -7.49 -17.74
C GLU A 62 3.03 -8.52 -16.64
N VAL A 63 1.85 -8.55 -16.03
CA VAL A 63 1.52 -9.54 -14.99
C VAL A 63 1.28 -10.90 -15.63
N THR A 64 2.13 -11.87 -15.31
CA THR A 64 2.02 -13.25 -15.83
C THR A 64 1.30 -14.19 -14.86
N LYS A 65 1.34 -13.90 -13.56
CA LYS A 65 0.68 -14.71 -12.53
C LYS A 65 0.37 -13.86 -11.30
N ILE A 66 -0.78 -14.08 -10.68
CA ILE A 66 -1.16 -13.42 -9.42
C ILE A 66 -1.27 -14.47 -8.31
N ASN A 67 -0.52 -14.26 -7.23
CA ASN A 67 -0.61 -15.03 -5.98
C ASN A 67 -1.32 -14.18 -4.90
N ARG A 68 -1.53 -14.75 -3.71
CA ARG A 68 -2.28 -14.10 -2.62
C ARG A 68 -1.76 -12.71 -2.24
N SER A 69 -0.44 -12.52 -2.15
CA SER A 69 0.21 -11.25 -1.74
C SER A 69 1.24 -10.71 -2.73
N LYS A 70 1.54 -11.45 -3.80
CA LYS A 70 2.58 -11.14 -4.79
C LYS A 70 2.05 -11.39 -6.19
N ALA A 71 2.59 -10.71 -7.18
CA ALA A 71 2.39 -11.02 -8.59
C ALA A 71 3.74 -11.25 -9.27
N VAL A 72 3.75 -12.16 -10.24
CA VAL A 72 4.88 -12.41 -11.13
C VAL A 72 4.74 -11.47 -12.31
N VAL A 73 5.67 -10.54 -12.47
CA VAL A 73 5.70 -9.55 -13.54
C VAL A 73 6.85 -9.88 -14.49
N ARG A 74 6.58 -9.85 -15.79
CA ARG A 74 7.60 -9.96 -16.83
C ARG A 74 8.09 -8.57 -17.21
N ILE A 75 9.38 -8.32 -17.03
CA ILE A 75 10.07 -7.06 -17.38
C ILE A 75 11.28 -7.45 -18.21
N ASP A 76 11.42 -6.90 -19.42
CA ASP A 76 12.54 -7.17 -20.34
C ASP A 76 12.88 -8.66 -20.51
N GLY A 77 11.84 -9.50 -20.61
CA GLY A 77 11.96 -10.96 -20.76
C GLY A 77 12.31 -11.73 -19.47
N LYS A 78 12.55 -11.06 -18.34
CA LYS A 78 12.79 -11.69 -17.03
C LYS A 78 11.54 -11.67 -16.16
N LEU A 79 11.39 -12.68 -15.30
CA LEU A 79 10.27 -12.80 -14.38
C LEU A 79 10.68 -12.32 -12.98
N TRP A 80 9.87 -11.43 -12.41
CA TRP A 80 10.09 -10.81 -11.11
C TRP A 80 8.90 -11.06 -10.19
N ASN A 81 9.16 -11.39 -8.93
CA ASN A 81 8.13 -11.52 -7.91
C ASN A 81 7.95 -10.18 -7.17
N CYS A 82 6.90 -9.44 -7.51
CA CYS A 82 6.62 -8.12 -6.97
C CYS A 82 5.48 -8.16 -5.94
N PRO A 83 5.58 -7.46 -4.79
CA PRO A 83 4.45 -7.29 -3.88
C PRO A 83 3.31 -6.54 -4.56
N LEU A 84 2.06 -6.97 -4.36
CA LEU A 84 0.90 -6.34 -5.01
C LEU A 84 0.82 -4.84 -4.72
N GLY A 85 1.10 -4.41 -3.49
CA GLY A 85 1.04 -2.99 -3.11
C GLY A 85 2.10 -2.08 -3.73
N MET A 86 3.05 -2.65 -4.48
CA MET A 86 4.09 -1.92 -5.22
C MET A 86 3.72 -1.72 -6.70
N LEU A 87 2.71 -2.45 -7.18
CA LEU A 87 2.27 -2.40 -8.56
C LEU A 87 1.16 -1.37 -8.72
N GLU A 88 1.23 -0.59 -9.78
CA GLU A 88 0.18 0.30 -10.22
C GLU A 88 -0.20 -0.11 -11.65
N VAL A 89 -1.48 -0.20 -11.96
CA VAL A 89 -1.92 -0.45 -13.34
C VAL A 89 -1.56 0.78 -14.16
N ALA A 90 -0.89 0.56 -15.30
CA ALA A 90 -0.41 1.63 -16.18
C ALA A 90 -1.54 2.24 -17.01
#